data_AF-A0A0Q6DXP7-F1
#
_entry.id   AF-A0A0Q6DXP7-F1
#
_cell.length_a   1.000
_cell.length_b   1.000
_cell.length_c   1.000
_cell.angle_alpha   90.00
_cell.angle_beta   90.00
_cell.angle_gamma   90.00
#
_symmetry.space_group_name_H-M   'P 1'
#
loop_
_entity.id
_entity.type
_entity.pdbx_description
1 polymer ?
#
loop_
_entity_poly.entity_id
_entity_poly.type
_entity_poly.pdbx_seq_one_letter_code
_entity_poly.pdbx_strand_id
1 'polypeptide(L)'
;MSETANLLMVERYKYILDQKKSLNERTFKIAAFYQAVTLAVATAQFKVVSEAANKSLRTTLAVDASWGLFIIFCFVSMVTVLLLVGGITAWADYKIEEEALEAGLLSDTRIEGRFFDFLKWYETYLIAAAILGVVLYLLMLKFRVLGILETLGSQLSST
;
A
#
# COMPACT_ATOMS: atom_id res chain seq x y z
N MET A 1 -40.63 -0.82 20.65
CA MET A 1 -40.33 -1.16 19.25
C MET A 1 -41.22 -2.31 18.81
N SER A 2 -41.71 -2.31 17.57
CA SER A 2 -42.38 -3.48 17.01
C SER A 2 -41.36 -4.61 16.78
N GLU A 3 -41.80 -5.85 16.87
CA GLU A 3 -40.99 -7.04 16.57
C GLU A 3 -40.32 -6.96 15.18
N THR A 4 -41.04 -6.38 14.20
CA THR A 4 -40.55 -6.10 12.85
C THR A 4 -39.38 -5.11 12.82
N ALA A 5 -39.35 -4.10 13.69
CA ALA A 5 -38.27 -3.13 13.76
C ALA A 5 -36.99 -3.76 14.35
N ASN A 6 -37.13 -4.66 15.33
CA ASN A 6 -36.00 -5.41 15.88
C ASN A 6 -35.37 -6.35 14.84
N LEU A 7 -36.19 -7.06 14.06
CA LEU A 7 -35.72 -7.93 12.98
C LEU A 7 -34.93 -7.15 11.92
N LEU A 8 -35.45 -6.00 11.48
CA LEU A 8 -34.79 -5.11 10.52
C LEU A 8 -33.43 -4.59 11.04
N MET A 9 -33.33 -4.26 12.33
CA MET A 9 -32.06 -3.83 12.93
C MET A 9 -31.03 -4.96 12.96
N VAL A 10 -31.45 -6.18 13.31
CA VAL A 10 -30.55 -7.36 13.32
C VAL A 10 -30.06 -7.68 11.91
N GLU A 11 -30.91 -7.58 10.89
CA GLU A 11 -30.52 -7.78 9.49
C GLU A 11 -29.52 -6.72 9.01
N ARG A 12 -29.73 -5.44 9.35
CA ARG A 12 -28.77 -4.37 9.04
C ARG A 12 -27.42 -4.60 9.73
N TYR A 13 -27.42 -5.02 10.99
CA TYR A 13 -26.19 -5.32 11.72
C TYR A 13 -25.42 -6.47 11.06
N LYS A 14 -26.11 -7.56 10.68
CA LYS A 14 -25.50 -8.66 9.91
C LYS A 14 -24.89 -8.19 8.59
N TYR A 15 -25.59 -7.32 7.87
CA TYR A 15 -25.08 -6.74 6.63
C TYR A 15 -23.80 -5.94 6.84
N ILE A 16 -23.72 -5.08 7.87
CA ILE A 16 -22.52 -4.30 8.18
C ILE A 16 -21.34 -5.21 8.54
N LEU A 17 -21.57 -6.26 9.34
CA LEU A 17 -20.52 -7.22 9.66
C LEU A 17 -19.99 -7.93 8.41
N ASP A 18 -20.88 -8.31 7.48
CA ASP A 18 -20.48 -8.94 6.21
C ASP A 18 -19.70 -7.96 5.32
N GLN A 19 -20.09 -6.69 5.27
CA GLN A 19 -19.34 -5.66 4.55
C GLN A 19 -17.94 -5.44 5.14
N LYS A 20 -17.80 -5.40 6.48
CA LYS A 20 -16.49 -5.31 7.14
C LYS A 20 -15.60 -6.51 6.83
N LYS A 21 -16.16 -7.72 6.79
CA LYS A 21 -15.43 -8.92 6.38
C LYS A 21 -15.00 -8.84 4.92
N SER A 22 -15.90 -8.45 4.02
CA SER A 22 -15.60 -8.27 2.59
C SER A 22 -14.49 -7.23 2.39
N LEU A 23 -14.54 -6.13 3.14
CA LEU A 23 -13.52 -5.09 3.11
C LEU A 23 -12.14 -5.66 3.47
N ASN A 24 -12.05 -6.42 4.58
CA ASN A 24 -10.80 -7.06 4.97
C ASN A 24 -10.25 -8.03 3.92
N GLU A 25 -11.11 -8.83 3.28
CA GLU A 25 -10.69 -9.73 2.21
C GLU A 25 -10.15 -8.98 0.98
N ARG A 26 -10.77 -7.84 0.62
CA ARG A 26 -10.29 -6.98 -0.48
C ARG A 26 -8.93 -6.39 -0.16
N THR A 27 -8.75 -5.88 1.05
CA THR A 27 -7.49 -5.30 1.50
C THR A 27 -6.35 -6.32 1.49
N PHE A 28 -6.62 -7.56 1.94
CA PHE A 28 -5.63 -8.64 1.84
C PHE A 28 -5.24 -8.94 0.38
N LYS A 29 -6.21 -8.98 -0.54
CA LYS A 29 -5.94 -9.18 -1.97
C LYS A 29 -5.10 -8.05 -2.57
N ILE A 30 -5.39 -6.80 -2.20
CA ILE A 30 -4.59 -5.63 -2.61
C ILE A 30 -3.15 -5.76 -2.11
N ALA A 31 -2.96 -6.12 -0.84
CA ALA A 31 -1.64 -6.31 -0.25
C ALA A 31 -0.85 -7.43 -0.95
N ALA A 32 -1.48 -8.58 -1.19
CA ALA A 32 -0.84 -9.70 -1.88
C ALA A 32 -0.45 -9.34 -3.32
N PHE A 33 -1.32 -8.62 -4.04
CA PHE A 33 -1.00 -8.09 -5.37
C PHE A 33 0.18 -7.13 -5.34
N TYR A 34 0.18 -6.19 -4.39
CA TYR A 34 1.28 -5.24 -4.21
C TYR A 34 2.62 -5.95 -3.93
N GLN A 35 2.62 -6.96 -3.07
CA GLN A 35 3.81 -7.77 -2.77
C GLN A 35 4.32 -8.51 -4.02
N ALA A 36 3.43 -9.12 -4.79
CA ALA A 36 3.78 -9.84 -6.01
C ALA A 36 4.42 -8.90 -7.05
N VAL A 37 3.83 -7.72 -7.28
CA VAL A 37 4.37 -6.73 -8.21
C VAL A 37 5.70 -6.17 -7.70
N THR A 38 5.80 -5.85 -6.41
CA THR A 38 7.05 -5.37 -5.79
C THR A 38 8.18 -6.37 -5.97
N LEU A 39 7.92 -7.67 -5.75
CA LEU A 39 8.89 -8.73 -5.94
C LEU A 39 9.32 -8.86 -7.41
N ALA A 40 8.37 -8.74 -8.35
CA ALA A 40 8.67 -8.77 -9.78
C ALA A 40 9.57 -7.61 -10.20
N VAL A 41 9.27 -6.38 -9.74
CA VAL A 41 10.09 -5.20 -10.01
C VAL A 41 11.48 -5.35 -9.39
N ALA A 42 11.57 -5.81 -8.13
CA ALA A 42 12.84 -6.03 -7.46
C ALA A 42 13.72 -7.06 -8.20
N THR A 43 13.10 -8.14 -8.69
CA THR A 43 13.78 -9.18 -9.49
C THR A 43 14.27 -8.62 -10.82
N ALA A 44 13.45 -7.81 -11.50
CA ALA A 44 13.84 -7.14 -12.74
C ALA A 44 15.01 -6.17 -12.50
N GLN A 45 14.94 -5.36 -11.44
CA GLN A 45 16.00 -4.42 -11.06
C GLN A 45 17.30 -5.15 -10.72
N PHE A 46 17.23 -6.26 -9.98
CA PHE A 46 18.40 -7.10 -9.69
C PHE A 46 19.05 -7.61 -10.97
N LYS A 47 18.25 -8.06 -11.95
CA LYS A 47 18.75 -8.52 -13.24
C LYS A 47 19.43 -7.40 -14.01
N VAL A 48 18.83 -6.20 -14.09
CA VAL A 48 19.45 -5.03 -14.74
C VAL A 48 20.82 -4.70 -14.12
N VAL A 49 20.90 -4.73 -12.79
CA VAL A 49 22.15 -4.44 -12.06
C VAL A 49 23.19 -5.54 -12.28
N SER A 50 22.79 -6.81 -12.27
CA SER A 50 23.68 -7.94 -12.50
C SER A 50 24.28 -7.92 -13.90
N GLU A 51 23.47 -7.63 -14.92
CA GLU A 51 23.94 -7.54 -16.32
C GLU A 51 24.84 -6.31 -16.54
N ALA A 52 24.50 -5.17 -15.92
CA ALA A 52 25.38 -4.00 -15.95
C ALA A 52 26.75 -4.27 -15.31
N ALA A 53 26.79 -5.03 -14.20
CA ALA A 53 28.04 -5.41 -13.53
C ALA A 53 28.89 -6.36 -14.38
N ASN A 54 28.25 -7.26 -15.13
CA ASN A 54 28.92 -8.19 -16.04
C ASN A 54 29.38 -7.54 -17.37
N LYS A 55 29.19 -6.23 -17.53
CA LYS A 55 29.49 -5.47 -18.77
C LYS A 55 28.77 -6.00 -20.02
N SER A 56 27.74 -6.83 -19.86
CA SER A 56 26.90 -7.32 -20.96
C SER A 56 25.89 -6.27 -21.42
N LEU A 57 25.52 -5.35 -20.53
CA LEU A 57 24.57 -4.27 -20.80
C LEU A 57 25.28 -2.91 -20.96
N ARG A 58 24.81 -2.12 -21.92
CA ARG A 58 25.26 -0.72 -22.06
C ARG A 58 24.82 0.09 -20.84
N THR A 59 25.72 0.85 -20.24
CA THR A 59 25.44 1.64 -19.03
C THR A 59 24.23 2.55 -19.18
N THR A 60 24.08 3.22 -20.34
CA THR A 60 22.95 4.12 -20.60
C THR A 60 21.61 3.37 -20.53
N LEU A 61 21.55 2.17 -21.13
CA LEU A 61 20.34 1.33 -21.11
C LEU A 61 20.02 0.83 -19.70
N ALA A 62 21.03 0.54 -18.88
CA ALA A 62 20.83 0.11 -17.50
C ALA A 62 20.25 1.23 -16.62
N VAL A 63 20.69 2.48 -16.86
CA VAL A 63 20.15 3.66 -16.17
C VAL A 63 18.69 3.90 -16.57
N ASP A 64 18.40 3.92 -17.88
CA ASP A 64 17.05 4.14 -18.39
C ASP A 64 16.08 3.03 -17.92
N ALA A 65 16.51 1.77 -17.94
CA ALA A 65 15.72 0.65 -17.44
C ALA A 65 15.44 0.77 -15.93
N SER A 66 16.42 1.20 -15.14
CA SER A 66 16.25 1.38 -13.69
C SER A 66 15.27 2.50 -13.36
N TRP A 67 15.31 3.61 -14.11
CA TRP A 67 14.33 4.69 -13.99
C TRP A 67 12.93 4.25 -14.42
N GLY A 68 12.82 3.49 -15.51
CA GLY A 68 11.54 2.94 -15.96
C GLY A 68 10.90 2.03 -14.91
N LEU A 69 11.69 1.11 -14.32
CA LEU A 69 11.23 0.24 -13.23
C LEU A 69 10.80 1.03 -12.00
N PHE A 70 11.52 2.10 -11.67
CA PHE A 70 11.15 2.99 -10.58
C PHE A 70 9.83 3.72 -10.81
N ILE A 71 9.59 4.24 -12.01
CA ILE A 71 8.32 4.89 -12.36
C ILE A 71 7.16 3.91 -12.23
N ILE A 72 7.33 2.67 -12.73
CA ILE A 72 6.32 1.61 -12.59
C ILE A 72 6.05 1.32 -11.12
N PHE A 73 7.10 1.19 -10.31
CA PHE A 73 6.97 0.95 -8.88
C PHE A 73 6.21 2.08 -8.18
N CYS A 74 6.58 3.33 -8.43
CA CYS A 74 5.89 4.50 -7.88
C CYS A 74 4.41 4.54 -8.26
N PHE A 75 4.09 4.26 -9.52
CA PHE A 75 2.70 4.22 -9.97
C PHE A 75 1.89 3.15 -9.23
N VAL A 76 2.45 1.95 -9.08
CA VAL A 76 1.80 0.84 -8.36
C VAL A 76 1.65 1.14 -6.87
N SER A 77 2.66 1.72 -6.24
CA SER A 77 2.59 2.15 -4.83
C SER A 77 1.52 3.23 -4.65
N MET A 78 1.45 4.22 -5.54
CA MET A 78 0.44 5.27 -5.50
C MET A 78 -0.98 4.71 -5.61
N VAL A 79 -1.23 3.84 -6.59
CA VAL A 79 -2.54 3.20 -6.77
C VAL A 79 -2.90 2.36 -5.54
N THR A 80 -1.94 1.59 -4.99
CA THR A 80 -2.15 0.82 -3.76
C THR A 80 -2.54 1.72 -2.59
N VAL A 81 -1.83 2.84 -2.37
CA VAL A 81 -2.17 3.79 -1.31
C VAL A 81 -3.57 4.36 -1.50
N LEU A 82 -3.96 4.74 -2.73
CA LEU A 82 -5.31 5.26 -3.00
C LEU A 82 -6.40 4.21 -2.68
N LEU A 83 -6.18 2.95 -3.06
CA LEU A 83 -7.11 1.86 -2.77
C LEU A 83 -7.24 1.62 -1.26
N LEU A 84 -6.11 1.64 -0.53
CA LEU A 84 -6.12 1.51 0.93
C LEU A 84 -6.81 2.69 1.61
N VAL A 85 -6.58 3.93 1.16
CA VAL A 85 -7.28 5.10 1.70
C VAL A 85 -8.80 4.99 1.46
N GLY A 86 -9.22 4.51 0.30
CA GLY A 86 -10.63 4.22 0.03
C GLY A 86 -11.20 3.16 0.98
N GLY A 87 -10.42 2.10 1.25
CA GLY A 87 -10.73 1.13 2.29
C GLY A 87 -10.94 1.79 3.65
N ILE A 88 -10.01 2.70 4.01
CA ILE A 88 -10.06 3.41 5.29
C ILE A 88 -11.35 4.20 5.45
N THR A 89 -11.74 4.95 4.42
CA THR A 89 -12.97 5.74 4.43
C THR A 89 -14.21 4.86 4.56
N ALA A 90 -14.27 3.74 3.85
CA ALA A 90 -15.42 2.83 3.90
C ALA A 90 -15.59 2.18 5.29
N TRP A 91 -14.49 1.81 5.94
CA TRP A 91 -14.54 1.28 7.30
C TRP A 91 -15.01 2.32 8.32
N ALA A 92 -14.57 3.57 8.18
CA ALA A 92 -15.02 4.65 9.06
C ALA A 92 -16.54 4.83 8.96
N ASP A 93 -17.09 4.81 7.74
CA ASP A 93 -18.54 4.86 7.51
C ASP A 93 -19.25 3.66 8.16
N TYR A 94 -18.76 2.44 7.96
CA TYR A 94 -19.34 1.24 8.61
C TYR A 94 -19.23 1.26 10.13
N LYS A 95 -18.22 1.93 10.69
CA LYS A 95 -18.05 2.05 12.13
C LYS A 95 -19.06 3.02 12.72
N ILE A 96 -19.30 4.15 12.06
CA ILE A 96 -20.34 5.11 12.43
C ILE A 96 -21.73 4.45 12.36
N GLU A 97 -22.01 3.69 11.30
CA GLU A 97 -23.28 2.97 11.17
C GLU A 97 -23.47 1.90 12.24
N GLU A 98 -22.42 1.16 12.59
CA GLU A 98 -22.44 0.18 13.68
C GLU A 98 -22.75 0.85 15.03
N GLU A 99 -22.06 1.94 15.35
CA GLU A 99 -22.27 2.69 16.60
C GLU A 99 -23.69 3.26 16.69
N ALA A 100 -24.24 3.76 15.57
CA ALA A 100 -25.61 4.27 15.52
C ALA A 100 -26.66 3.16 15.77
N LEU A 101 -26.40 1.93 15.28
CA LEU A 101 -27.27 0.78 15.54
C LEU A 101 -27.14 0.28 16.99
N GLU A 102 -25.92 0.24 17.53
CA GLU A 102 -25.65 -0.19 18.90
C GLU A 102 -26.28 0.77 19.93
N ALA A 103 -26.20 2.08 19.70
CA ALA A 103 -26.87 3.09 20.53
C ALA A 103 -28.41 2.95 20.52
N GLY A 104 -28.98 2.43 19.43
CA GLY A 104 -30.43 2.16 19.32
C GLY A 104 -30.88 0.87 20.04
N LEU A 105 -29.96 -0.08 20.27
CA LEU A 105 -30.23 -1.40 20.86
C LEU A 105 -29.81 -1.51 22.32
N LEU A 106 -28.75 -0.81 22.72
CA LEU A 106 -28.13 -0.87 24.05
C LEU A 106 -27.97 0.54 24.59
N SER A 107 -28.66 0.88 25.68
CA SER A 107 -28.65 2.22 26.28
C SER A 107 -27.32 2.60 26.96
N ASP A 108 -26.34 1.71 26.99
CA ASP A 108 -25.11 1.86 27.77
C ASP A 108 -23.87 1.44 26.96
N THR A 109 -23.87 1.72 25.66
CA THR A 109 -22.69 1.50 24.81
C THR A 109 -21.77 2.72 24.88
N ARG A 110 -20.58 2.48 25.44
CA ARG A 110 -19.54 3.47 25.65
C ARG A 110 -18.99 3.94 24.30
N ILE A 111 -19.43 5.11 23.85
CA ILE A 111 -18.94 5.79 22.65
C ILE A 111 -17.52 6.28 22.92
N GLU A 112 -16.51 5.46 22.68
CA GLU A 112 -15.12 5.91 22.63
C GLU A 112 -14.63 5.86 21.17
N GLY A 113 -15.21 6.75 20.35
CA GLY A 113 -14.69 7.08 19.03
C GLY A 113 -13.37 7.83 19.15
N ARG A 114 -12.26 7.11 19.36
CA ARG A 114 -10.94 7.71 19.22
C ARG A 114 -10.52 7.58 17.78
N PHE A 115 -10.32 8.73 17.13
CA PHE A 115 -9.62 8.83 15.85
C PHE A 115 -8.38 7.92 15.82
N PHE A 116 -7.65 7.80 16.92
CA PHE A 116 -6.49 6.89 17.07
C PHE A 116 -6.74 5.40 16.84
N ASP A 117 -7.98 4.92 16.78
CA ASP A 117 -8.25 3.53 16.39
C ASP A 117 -7.94 3.27 14.92
N PHE A 118 -7.86 4.32 14.08
CA PHE A 118 -7.34 4.20 12.71
C PHE A 118 -5.91 3.65 12.69
N LEU A 119 -5.08 4.01 13.68
CA LEU A 119 -3.67 3.55 13.79
C LEU A 119 -3.53 2.11 14.28
N LYS A 120 -4.57 1.51 14.84
CA LYS A 120 -4.59 0.07 15.18
C LYS A 120 -4.86 -0.79 13.95
N TRP A 121 -5.30 -0.17 12.87
CA TRP A 121 -5.76 -0.89 11.70
C TRP A 121 -4.62 -1.17 10.74
N TYR A 122 -4.52 -2.41 10.30
CA TYR A 122 -3.42 -2.93 9.48
C TYR A 122 -3.25 -2.21 8.14
N GLU A 123 -4.28 -1.53 7.64
CA GLU A 123 -4.19 -0.70 6.42
C GLU A 123 -3.18 0.44 6.57
N THR A 124 -3.06 1.03 7.75
CA THR A 124 -2.07 2.08 8.01
C THR A 124 -0.64 1.55 7.90
N TYR A 125 -0.40 0.33 8.39
CA TYR A 125 0.90 -0.34 8.24
C TYR A 125 1.21 -0.68 6.78
N LEU A 126 0.20 -1.05 5.98
CA LEU A 126 0.38 -1.32 4.55
C LEU A 126 0.74 -0.04 3.78
N ILE A 127 0.08 1.09 4.08
CA ILE A 127 0.43 2.39 3.50
C ILE A 127 1.86 2.78 3.89
N ALA A 128 2.20 2.65 5.17
CA ALA A 128 3.55 2.94 5.66
C ALA A 128 4.61 2.06 4.96
N ALA A 129 4.33 0.76 4.78
CA ALA A 129 5.21 -0.15 4.06
C ALA A 129 5.36 0.23 2.58
N ALA A 130 4.27 0.67 1.92
CA ALA A 130 4.34 1.13 0.54
C ALA A 130 5.20 2.39 0.38
N ILE A 131 5.01 3.38 1.26
CA ILE A 131 5.82 4.61 1.29
C ILE A 131 7.28 4.29 1.59
N LEU A 132 7.54 3.46 2.59
CA LEU A 132 8.89 3.02 2.95
C LEU A 132 9.57 2.31 1.77
N GLY A 133 8.84 1.47 1.04
CA GLY A 133 9.33 0.83 -0.17
C GLY A 133 9.79 1.83 -1.22
N VAL A 134 9.01 2.89 -1.48
CA VAL A 134 9.38 3.96 -2.42
C VAL A 134 10.64 4.70 -1.97
N VAL A 135 10.72 5.05 -0.68
CA VAL A 135 11.90 5.72 -0.11
C VAL A 135 13.14 4.84 -0.24
N LEU A 136 13.04 3.55 0.09
CA LEU A 136 14.15 2.61 -0.02
C LEU A 136 14.60 2.42 -1.47
N TYR A 137 13.66 2.34 -2.43
CA TYR A 137 13.99 2.28 -3.85
C TYR A 137 14.73 3.55 -4.31
N LEU A 138 14.23 4.72 -3.93
CA LEU A 138 14.87 6.01 -4.23
C LEU A 138 16.31 6.06 -3.70
N LEU A 139 16.52 5.64 -2.46
CA LEU A 139 17.86 5.57 -1.87
C LEU A 139 18.75 4.61 -2.65
N MET A 140 18.23 3.42 -3.00
CA MET A 140 18.97 2.46 -3.81
C MET A 140 19.40 3.04 -5.16
N LEU A 141 18.48 3.69 -5.88
CA LEU A 141 18.78 4.39 -7.13
C LEU A 141 19.85 5.45 -6.93
N LYS A 142 19.70 6.30 -5.92
CA LYS A 142 20.65 7.36 -5.62
C LYS A 142 22.06 6.79 -5.37
N PHE A 143 22.20 5.81 -4.50
CA PHE A 143 23.52 5.27 -4.16
C PHE A 143 24.16 4.45 -5.28
N ARG A 144 23.38 3.60 -5.98
CA ARG A 144 23.93 2.74 -7.04
C ARG A 144 24.10 3.46 -8.38
N VAL A 145 23.12 4.24 -8.82
CA VAL A 145 23.17 4.87 -10.16
C VAL A 145 24.10 6.07 -10.18
N LEU A 146 24.07 6.95 -9.17
CA LEU A 146 25.01 8.08 -9.12
C LEU A 146 26.45 7.59 -8.86
N GLY A 147 26.63 6.55 -8.04
CA GLY A 147 27.96 5.95 -7.84
C GLY A 147 28.57 5.41 -9.14
N ILE A 148 27.75 4.86 -10.05
CA ILE A 148 28.20 4.42 -11.38
C ILE A 148 28.51 5.61 -12.29
N LEU A 149 27.75 6.71 -12.20
CA LEU A 149 27.99 7.91 -12.99
C LEU A 149 29.27 8.66 -12.57
N GLU A 150 29.56 8.75 -11.27
CA GLU A 150 30.78 9.38 -10.75
C GLU A 150 32.05 8.59 -11.14
N THR A 151 31.98 7.26 -11.09
CA THR A 151 33.09 6.39 -11.52
C THR A 151 33.33 6.46 -13.03
N LEU A 152 32.30 6.67 -13.85
CA LEU A 152 32.48 6.86 -15.29
C LEU A 152 32.93 8.28 -15.66
N GLY A 153 32.48 9.30 -14.93
CA GLY A 153 32.92 10.69 -15.13
C GLY A 153 34.41 10.88 -14.86
N SER A 154 34.94 10.24 -13.81
CA SER A 154 36.38 10.28 -13.49
C SER A 154 37.27 9.57 -14.52
N GLN A 155 36.76 8.54 -15.21
CA GLN A 155 37.48 7.86 -16.30
C GLN A 155 37.57 8.76 -17.55
N LEU A 156 36.55 9.54 -17.84
CA LEU A 156 36.51 10.45 -18.99
C LEU A 156 37.35 11.72 -18.81
N SER A 157 37.60 12.18 -17.57
CA SER A 157 38.45 13.35 -17.32
C SER A 157 39.96 13.02 -17.27
N SER A 158 40.32 11.74 -17.31
CA SER A 158 41.70 11.24 -17.26
C SER A 158 42.22 10.75 -18.62
N THR A 159 41.42 10.89 -19.68
CA THR A 159 41.79 10.68 -21.08
C THR A 159 41.88 12.01 -21.81
#